data_AF-A0AAW0G4G5-F1
#
_entry.id   AF-A0AAW0G4G5-F1
#
_cell.length_a   1.000
_cell.length_b   1.000
_cell.length_c   1.000
_cell.angle_alpha   90.00
_cell.angle_beta   90.00
_cell.angle_gamma   90.00
#
_symmetry.space_group_name_H-M   'P 1'
#
loop_
_entity.id
_entity.type
_entity.pdbx_description
1 polymer ?
#
loop_
_entity_poly.entity_id
_entity_poly.type
_entity_poly.pdbx_seq_one_letter_code
_entity_poly.pdbx_strand_id
1 'polypeptide(L)'
;GGGPAGLATAIRLKQLDEEHGEGMLRVVVLEKAGDFGSHIVSGAVIEPKAINELFPDSEYLNEDGSGIALPPDIVTLVERDAMKYLTDEYAFPLPEPPQMTNHHKNYIVSLNNVVKYLSEKAEELGVELYPGYFC
;
A
#
# COMPACT_ATOMS: atom_id res chain seq x y z
N GLY A 1 -4.52 14.60 1.71
CA GLY A 1 -4.87 13.59 0.70
C GLY A 1 -4.62 12.22 1.29
N GLY A 2 -5.68 11.45 1.52
CA GLY A 2 -5.70 10.11 2.07
C GLY A 2 -5.34 9.02 1.06
N GLY A 3 -4.35 9.28 0.21
CA GLY A 3 -3.76 8.25 -0.65
C GLY A 3 -2.72 7.41 0.11
N PRO A 4 -2.15 6.37 -0.53
CA PRO A 4 -1.19 5.47 0.12
C PRO A 4 0.04 6.23 0.66
N ALA A 5 0.55 7.20 -0.10
CA ALA A 5 1.69 8.02 0.33
C ALA A 5 1.33 8.97 1.50
N GLY A 6 0.13 9.55 1.48
CA GLY A 6 -0.31 10.48 2.53
C GLY A 6 -0.56 9.76 3.86
N LEU A 7 -1.21 8.60 3.80
CA LEU A 7 -1.42 7.75 4.97
C LEU A 7 -0.10 7.17 5.50
N ALA A 8 0.78 6.66 4.64
CA ALA A 8 2.11 6.20 5.06
C ALA A 8 2.91 7.31 5.76
N THR A 9 2.84 8.55 5.25
CA THR A 9 3.50 9.70 5.87
C THR A 9 2.90 10.00 7.25
N ALA A 10 1.56 10.01 7.38
CA ALA A 10 0.90 10.28 8.65
C ALA A 10 1.24 9.23 9.72
N ILE A 11 1.24 7.95 9.32
CA ILE A 11 1.64 6.82 10.16
C ILE A 11 3.09 6.97 10.62
N ARG A 12 4.03 7.22 9.69
CA ARG A 12 5.44 7.35 10.04
C ARG A 12 5.71 8.57 10.93
N LEU A 13 5.00 9.67 10.72
CA LEU A 13 5.09 10.85 11.59
C LEU A 13 4.66 10.55 13.04
N LYS A 14 3.58 9.77 13.22
CA LYS A 14 3.15 9.34 14.55
C LYS A 14 4.15 8.40 15.22
N GLN A 15 4.63 7.39 14.49
CA GLN A 15 5.68 6.50 15.00
C GLN A 15 6.93 7.26 15.43
N LEU A 16 7.37 8.25 14.65
CA LEU A 16 8.53 9.08 15.01
C LEU A 16 8.28 9.98 16.23
N ASP A 17 7.06 10.49 16.40
CA ASP A 17 6.68 11.27 17.59
C ASP A 17 6.62 10.40 18.85
N GLU A 18 6.25 9.12 18.73
CA GLU A 18 6.30 8.15 19.82
C GLU A 18 7.74 7.73 20.16
N GLU A 19 8.59 7.52 19.15
CA GLU A 19 9.98 7.10 19.34
C GLU A 19 10.89 8.23 19.87
N HIS A 20 10.74 9.45 19.34
CA HIS A 20 11.69 10.55 19.54
C HIS A 20 11.05 11.85 20.04
N GLY A 21 9.72 11.95 20.01
CA GLY A 21 8.97 13.16 20.34
C GLY A 21 8.42 13.18 21.75
N GLU A 22 7.43 14.04 21.96
CA GLU A 22 6.70 14.16 23.24
C GLU A 22 5.35 13.44 23.19
N GLY A 23 5.02 12.75 22.08
CA GLY A 23 3.73 12.10 21.87
C GLY A 23 2.55 13.08 21.69
N MET A 24 2.83 14.33 21.37
CA MET A 24 1.85 15.44 21.31
C MET A 24 1.58 15.89 19.87
N LEU A 25 2.23 15.30 18.86
CA LEU A 25 2.10 15.71 17.48
C LEU A 25 0.69 15.39 16.97
N ARG A 26 -0.06 16.44 16.64
CA ARG A 26 -1.40 16.31 16.07
C ARG A 26 -1.30 16.22 14.55
N VAL A 27 -1.55 15.03 14.00
CA VAL A 27 -1.52 14.77 12.56
C VAL A 27 -2.96 14.65 12.06
N VAL A 28 -3.29 15.44 11.04
CA VAL A 28 -4.62 15.49 10.44
C VAL A 28 -4.52 15.16 8.95
N VAL A 29 -5.30 14.18 8.50
CA VAL A 29 -5.37 13.79 7.08
C VAL A 29 -6.76 14.13 6.54
N LEU A 30 -6.79 15.05 5.58
CA LEU A 30 -7.99 15.41 4.84
C LEU A 30 -8.06 14.61 3.53
N GLU A 31 -9.22 14.00 3.27
CA GLU A 31 -9.52 13.30 2.02
C GLU A 31 -10.80 13.86 1.39
N LYS A 32 -10.75 14.04 0.06
CA LYS A 32 -11.86 14.58 -0.73
C LYS A 32 -12.92 13.51 -1.00
N ALA A 33 -12.51 12.25 -1.15
CA ALA A 33 -13.41 11.13 -1.33
C ALA A 33 -14.34 10.97 -0.11
N GLY A 34 -15.58 10.54 -0.34
CA GLY A 34 -16.55 10.30 0.74
C GLY A 34 -16.16 9.17 1.69
N ASP A 35 -15.21 8.34 1.28
CA ASP A 35 -14.57 7.29 2.09
C ASP A 35 -13.14 7.08 1.59
N PHE A 36 -12.22 6.67 2.46
CA PHE A 36 -10.83 6.39 2.10
C PHE A 36 -10.77 5.26 1.08
N GLY A 37 -9.98 5.46 0.02
CA GLY A 37 -9.88 4.52 -1.09
C GLY A 37 -10.95 4.65 -2.19
N SER A 38 -12.04 5.40 -1.98
CA SER A 38 -13.12 5.50 -2.99
C SER A 38 -12.72 6.20 -4.29
N HIS A 39 -11.74 7.11 -4.25
CA HIS A 39 -11.18 7.74 -5.45
C HIS A 39 -9.95 7.00 -6.01
N ILE A 40 -9.62 5.83 -5.46
CA ILE A 40 -8.43 5.07 -5.81
C ILE A 40 -8.85 3.84 -6.60
N VAL A 41 -8.58 3.89 -7.89
CA VAL A 41 -8.82 2.78 -8.82
C VAL A 41 -7.48 2.37 -9.40
N SER A 42 -6.94 1.26 -8.93
CA SER A 42 -5.74 0.65 -9.48
C SER A 42 -5.67 -0.84 -9.13
N GLY A 43 -5.46 -1.67 -10.16
CA GLY A 43 -4.85 -2.97 -9.97
C GLY A 43 -3.36 -2.74 -9.81
N ALA A 44 -2.83 -2.99 -8.61
CA ALA A 44 -1.45 -2.65 -8.28
C ALA A 44 -0.63 -3.92 -8.07
N VAL A 45 0.57 -3.92 -8.63
CA VAL A 45 1.63 -4.86 -8.25
C VAL A 45 2.57 -4.08 -7.34
N ILE A 46 2.63 -4.45 -6.07
CA ILE A 46 3.40 -3.75 -5.04
C ILE A 46 4.66 -4.54 -4.70
N GLU A 47 5.78 -3.83 -4.62
CA GLU A 47 7.00 -4.31 -3.98
C GLU A 47 6.84 -4.25 -2.45
N PRO A 48 7.02 -5.36 -1.72
CA PRO A 48 6.69 -5.43 -0.29
C PRO A 48 7.60 -4.57 0.60
N LYS A 49 8.80 -4.21 0.11
CA LYS A 49 9.84 -3.53 0.90
C LYS A 49 9.33 -2.28 1.63
N ALA A 50 8.67 -1.37 0.91
CA ALA A 50 8.22 -0.11 1.49
C ALA A 50 7.14 -0.29 2.58
N ILE A 51 6.28 -1.29 2.43
CA ILE A 51 5.23 -1.59 3.41
C ILE A 51 5.82 -2.30 4.64
N ASN A 52 6.77 -3.20 4.42
CA ASN A 52 7.47 -3.89 5.50
C ASN A 52 8.34 -2.93 6.33
N GLU A 53 8.94 -1.92 5.69
CA GLU A 53 9.65 -0.84 6.39
C GLU A 53 8.71 0.04 7.25
N LEU A 54 7.44 0.18 6.85
CA LEU A 54 6.45 0.96 7.61
C LEU A 54 5.88 0.18 8.81
N PHE A 55 5.76 -1.13 8.68
CA PHE A 55 5.25 -2.04 9.71
C PHE A 55 6.20 -3.22 9.93
N PRO A 56 7.37 -3.00 10.56
CA PRO A 56 8.36 -4.05 10.75
C PRO A 56 7.90 -5.18 11.66
N ASP A 57 7.00 -4.91 12.60
CA ASP A 57 6.50 -5.86 13.60
C ASP A 57 5.13 -6.47 13.24
N SER A 58 4.75 -6.43 11.96
CA SER A 58 3.45 -6.94 11.51
C SER A 58 3.34 -8.46 11.67
N GLU A 59 2.20 -8.94 12.16
CA GLU A 59 1.86 -10.37 12.28
C GLU A 59 1.76 -11.10 10.92
N TYR A 60 1.64 -10.35 9.82
CA TYR A 60 1.54 -10.89 8.46
C TYR A 60 2.91 -11.12 7.80
N LEU A 61 3.99 -10.72 8.47
CA LEU A 61 5.35 -11.06 8.05
C LEU A 61 5.70 -12.47 8.53
N ASN A 62 6.34 -13.25 7.65
CA ASN A 62 6.89 -14.53 8.04
C ASN A 62 8.09 -14.35 8.99
N GLU A 63 8.45 -15.40 9.74
CA GLU A 63 9.58 -15.37 10.70
C GLU A 63 10.93 -14.99 10.08
N ASP A 64 11.10 -15.19 8.77
CA ASP A 64 12.29 -14.83 8.00
C ASP A 64 12.24 -13.40 7.44
N GLY A 65 11.20 -12.62 7.75
CA GLY A 65 10.96 -11.27 7.21
C GLY A 65 10.50 -11.29 5.75
N SER A 66 10.22 -12.46 5.20
CA SER A 66 9.59 -12.61 3.89
C SER A 66 8.08 -12.38 4.02
N GLY A 67 7.44 -11.89 2.96
CA GLY A 67 6.01 -11.57 3.01
C GLY A 67 5.74 -10.09 2.79
N ILE A 68 4.51 -9.70 3.06
CA ILE A 68 4.04 -8.32 3.00
C ILE A 68 3.26 -8.04 4.27
N ALA A 69 3.50 -6.91 4.91
CA ALA A 69 2.78 -6.48 6.11
C ALA A 69 1.34 -6.00 5.80
N LEU A 70 0.60 -6.81 5.06
CA LEU A 70 -0.80 -6.62 4.69
C LEU A 70 -1.57 -7.93 4.92
N PRO A 71 -2.88 -7.85 5.21
CA PRO A 71 -3.71 -9.03 5.39
C PRO A 71 -3.72 -9.97 4.16
N PRO A 72 -3.66 -11.31 4.35
CA PRO A 72 -3.57 -12.28 3.27
C PRO A 72 -4.79 -12.33 2.36
N ASP A 73 -5.93 -11.80 2.79
CA ASP A 73 -7.18 -11.69 2.03
C ASP A 73 -7.15 -10.58 0.98
N ILE A 74 -6.26 -9.59 1.11
CA ILE A 74 -6.14 -8.46 0.16
C ILE A 74 -4.90 -8.52 -0.73
N VAL A 75 -4.03 -9.51 -0.53
CA VAL A 75 -2.79 -9.71 -1.30
C VAL A 75 -2.78 -11.05 -2.00
N THR A 76 -2.14 -11.11 -3.17
CA THR A 76 -1.89 -12.37 -3.88
C THR A 76 -0.48 -12.35 -4.44
N LEU A 77 0.32 -13.37 -4.16
CA LEU A 77 1.69 -13.46 -4.69
C LEU A 77 1.66 -13.63 -6.22
N VAL A 78 2.53 -12.91 -6.92
CA VAL A 78 2.68 -13.09 -8.38
C VAL A 78 3.37 -14.42 -8.67
N GLU A 79 2.63 -15.37 -9.26
CA GLU A 79 3.19 -16.63 -9.75
C GLU A 79 3.70 -16.53 -11.19
N ARG A 80 3.01 -15.74 -12.02
CA ARG A 80 3.26 -15.61 -13.45
C ARG A 80 3.10 -14.17 -13.94
N ASP A 81 4.13 -13.66 -14.60
CA ASP A 81 4.07 -12.49 -15.46
C ASP A 81 4.03 -12.93 -16.94
N ALA A 82 3.46 -12.07 -17.77
CA ALA A 82 3.51 -12.21 -19.23
C ALA A 82 3.46 -10.83 -19.89
N MET A 83 4.51 -10.46 -20.61
CA MET A 83 4.49 -9.28 -21.47
C MET A 83 4.06 -9.64 -22.90
N LYS A 84 3.06 -8.93 -23.43
CA LYS A 84 2.54 -9.16 -24.79
C LYS A 84 2.44 -7.85 -25.57
N TYR A 85 2.85 -7.91 -26.82
CA TYR A 85 2.58 -6.86 -27.80
C TYR A 85 1.28 -7.17 -28.54
N LEU A 86 0.31 -6.26 -28.46
CA LEU A 86 -1.00 -6.43 -29.07
C LEU A 86 -1.06 -5.73 -30.42
N THR A 87 -1.59 -6.42 -31.42
CA THR A 87 -2.01 -5.89 -32.73
C THR A 87 -3.52 -6.10 -32.87
N ASP A 88 -4.14 -5.57 -33.91
CA ASP A 88 -5.59 -5.67 -34.10
C ASP A 88 -6.11 -7.13 -34.14
N GLU A 89 -5.29 -8.07 -34.61
CA GLU A 89 -5.67 -9.49 -34.76
C GLU A 89 -4.83 -10.47 -33.93
N TYR A 90 -3.62 -10.08 -33.50
CA TYR A 90 -2.66 -11.01 -32.88
C TYR A 90 -2.02 -10.44 -31.61
N ALA A 91 -1.64 -11.35 -30.70
CA ALA A 91 -0.86 -11.04 -29.51
C ALA A 91 0.50 -11.78 -29.57
N PHE A 92 1.60 -11.02 -29.67
CA PHE A 92 2.94 -11.58 -29.71
C PHE A 92 3.58 -11.53 -28.32
N PRO A 93 4.14 -12.65 -27.81
CA PRO A 93 4.87 -12.63 -26.55
C PRO A 93 6.17 -11.83 -26.72
N LEU A 94 6.43 -10.91 -25.78
CA LEU A 94 7.70 -10.21 -25.67
C LEU A 94 8.51 -10.81 -24.51
N PRO A 95 9.84 -10.98 -24.65
CA PRO A 95 10.67 -11.35 -23.52
C PRO A 95 10.62 -10.22 -22.48
N GLU A 96 10.36 -10.60 -21.24
CA GLU A 96 10.28 -9.64 -20.14
C GLU A 96 11.67 -9.09 -19.82
N PRO A 97 11.83 -7.76 -19.74
CA PRO A 97 13.08 -7.19 -19.26
C PRO A 97 13.30 -7.62 -17.80
N PRO A 98 14.54 -7.92 -17.38
CA PRO A 98 14.83 -8.48 -16.05
C PRO A 98 14.43 -7.58 -14.87
N GLN A 99 14.19 -6.29 -15.13
CA GLN A 99 13.70 -5.32 -14.15
C GLN A 99 12.17 -5.37 -13.92
N MET A 100 11.42 -6.04 -14.82
CA MET A 100 9.96 -6.20 -14.74
C MET A 100 9.54 -7.60 -14.29
N THR A 101 10.48 -8.41 -13.81
CA THR A 101 10.18 -9.75 -13.28
C THR A 101 9.62 -9.62 -11.86
N ASN A 102 8.29 -9.73 -11.73
CA ASN A 102 7.56 -9.63 -10.47
C ASN A 102 7.35 -11.01 -9.81
N HIS A 103 7.51 -12.09 -10.59
CA HIS A 103 7.44 -13.47 -10.14
C HIS A 103 8.13 -13.73 -8.80
N HIS A 104 7.38 -14.27 -7.84
CA HIS A 104 7.82 -14.64 -6.50
C HIS A 104 8.47 -13.51 -5.67
N LYS A 105 8.27 -12.24 -6.05
CA LYS A 105 8.80 -11.07 -5.33
C LYS A 105 7.71 -10.08 -4.94
N ASN A 106 6.79 -9.80 -5.86
CA ASN A 106 5.78 -8.76 -5.69
C ASN A 106 4.39 -9.34 -5.50
N TYR A 107 3.49 -8.50 -4.99
CA TYR A 107 2.12 -8.88 -4.65
C TYR A 107 1.12 -8.10 -5.50
N ILE A 108 0.12 -8.80 -6.02
CA ILE A 108 -1.06 -8.23 -6.67
C ILE A 108 -2.03 -7.81 -5.57
N VAL A 109 -2.46 -6.54 -5.60
CA VAL A 109 -3.37 -5.97 -4.62
C VAL A 109 -4.39 -5.03 -5.27
N SER A 110 -5.52 -4.87 -4.59
CA SER A 110 -6.43 -3.75 -4.82
C SER A 110 -5.96 -2.54 -4.00
N LEU A 111 -5.52 -1.47 -4.66
CA LEU A 111 -4.99 -0.29 -3.97
C LEU A 111 -6.04 0.39 -3.07
N ASN A 112 -7.33 0.25 -3.40
CA ASN A 112 -8.43 0.69 -2.55
C ASN A 112 -8.38 -0.02 -1.19
N ASN A 113 -8.28 -1.35 -1.18
CA ASN A 113 -8.23 -2.14 0.04
C ASN A 113 -6.99 -1.83 0.87
N VAL A 114 -5.83 -1.62 0.21
CA VAL A 114 -4.60 -1.20 0.89
C VAL A 114 -4.79 0.14 1.61
N VAL A 115 -5.43 1.11 0.95
CA VAL A 115 -5.65 2.44 1.54
C VAL A 115 -6.64 2.38 2.70
N LYS A 116 -7.67 1.53 2.62
CA LYS A 116 -8.59 1.27 3.73
C LYS A 116 -7.88 0.68 4.95
N TYR A 117 -7.04 -0.33 4.73
CA TYR A 117 -6.22 -0.90 5.79
C TYR A 117 -5.26 0.12 6.41
N LEU A 118 -4.61 0.95 5.58
CA LEU A 118 -3.73 2.02 6.07
C LEU A 118 -4.51 3.09 6.85
N SER A 119 -5.75 3.41 6.49
CA SER A 119 -6.56 4.34 7.28
C SER A 119 -6.91 3.77 8.65
N GLU A 120 -7.30 2.49 8.73
CA GLU A 120 -7.57 1.83 10.02
C GLU A 120 -6.33 1.86 10.93
N LYS A 121 -5.15 1.56 10.37
CA LYS A 121 -3.87 1.64 11.12
C LYS A 121 -3.49 3.06 11.50
N ALA A 122 -3.78 4.05 10.67
CA ALA A 122 -3.54 5.45 11.02
C ALA A 122 -4.46 5.90 12.18
N GLU A 123 -5.73 5.48 12.19
CA GLU A 123 -6.66 5.77 13.30
C GLU A 123 -6.23 5.10 14.61
N GLU A 124 -5.76 3.85 14.56
CA GLU A 124 -5.19 3.15 15.73
C GLU A 124 -4.03 3.93 16.36
N LEU A 125 -3.21 4.61 15.56
CA LEU A 125 -2.07 5.44 15.99
C LEU A 125 -2.48 6.89 16.36
N GLY A 126 -3.79 7.18 16.42
CA GLY A 126 -4.31 8.49 16.81
C GLY A 126 -4.09 9.59 15.76
N VAL A 127 -4.01 9.23 14.47
CA VAL A 127 -4.12 10.19 13.37
C VAL A 127 -5.58 10.56 13.20
N GLU A 128 -5.88 11.86 13.03
CA GLU A 128 -7.24 12.31 12.76
C GLU A 128 -7.54 12.24 11.27
N LEU A 129 -8.49 11.37 10.91
CA LEU A 129 -8.91 11.16 9.52
C LEU A 129 -10.24 11.87 9.25
N TYR A 130 -10.27 12.67 8.18
CA TYR A 130 -11.47 13.41 7.77
C TYR A 130 -11.78 13.17 6.28
N PRO A 131 -12.68 12.23 5.97
CA PRO A 131 -13.16 12.00 4.61
C PRO A 131 -14.25 12.99 4.20
N GLY A 132 -14.40 13.26 2.91
CA GLY A 132 -15.41 14.14 2.33
C GLY A 132 -15.14 15.65 2.48
N TYR A 133 -13.94 16.05 2.92
CA TYR A 133 -13.59 17.45 3.08
C TYR A 133 -12.85 17.97 1.85
N PHE A 134 -13.36 19.06 1.27
CA PHE A 134 -12.71 19.82 0.22
C PHE A 134 -12.78 21.30 0.57
N CYS A 135 -11.63 21.97 0.55
CA CYS A 135 -11.52 23.43 0.64
C CYS A 135 -11.70 24.05 -0.75
#